data_AF-A0A814CMF4-F1
#
_entry.id   AF-A0A814CMF4-F1
#
_cell.length_a   1.000
_cell.length_b   1.000
_cell.length_c   1.000
_cell.angle_alpha   90.00
_cell.angle_beta   90.00
_cell.angle_gamma   90.00
#
_symmetry.space_group_name_H-M   'P 1'
#
loop_
_entity.id
_entity.type
_entity.pdbx_description
1 polymer ?
#
loop_
_entity_poly.entity_id
_entity_poly.type
_entity_poly.pdbx_seq_one_letter_code
_entity_poly.pdbx_strand_id
1 'polypeptide(L)'
;MNYTMGTALTRVEIWVTSHLQEWLDNPTPLTSGMNRFEHLREFFEDYQSGALSYYWPQKGSTDPIGYSRFILTSLTIIHYMHKKLCGDPRFERLKNHNISIPHLLKLFKYLILPTREDMIRARYLYDYFREFSTKTYPDLLSKINSTDAFGVAYATSNYSMVQNLLKIRAQVEVDRRAKVEEVNYAKWNYKNLMKSIRNLSCSCRHSLKDRRTTCEKCSAQEQADNMQVDIFECPLPEEDVDAQAVIFELQMPIEIRSYRDILWQFINRRKPQSDSKVREWSTSRSYCEKLSSYDTGPDIRRVKLISDRESYTEHNYTRKISCTAVDGFLVKKQFNSEHLSNSTYQIQR
;
A
#
# COMPACT_ATOMS: atom_id res chain seq x y z
N MET A 1 -33.12 -20.47 -2.97
CA MET A 1 -31.72 -20.00 -2.87
C MET A 1 -31.41 -19.24 -1.58
N ASN A 2 -32.31 -18.41 -1.03
CA ASN A 2 -32.02 -17.67 0.22
C ASN A 2 -31.91 -18.55 1.49
N TYR A 3 -32.65 -19.66 1.57
CA TYR A 3 -32.61 -20.54 2.74
C TYR A 3 -31.26 -21.25 2.92
N THR A 4 -30.62 -21.67 1.82
CA THR A 4 -29.31 -22.34 1.85
C THR A 4 -28.17 -21.40 2.22
N MET A 5 -28.27 -20.11 1.86
CA MET A 5 -27.30 -19.09 2.27
C MET A 5 -27.40 -18.78 3.77
N GLY A 6 -28.62 -18.58 4.29
CA GLY A 6 -28.82 -18.31 5.72
C GLY A 6 -28.31 -19.42 6.63
N THR A 7 -28.52 -20.69 6.26
CA THR A 7 -27.99 -21.83 7.02
C THR A 7 -26.47 -21.93 6.93
N ALA A 8 -25.86 -21.65 5.78
CA ALA A 8 -24.41 -21.60 5.63
C ALA A 8 -23.78 -20.51 6.51
N LEU A 9 -24.33 -19.29 6.49
CA LEU A 9 -23.88 -18.17 7.33
C LEU A 9 -23.99 -18.49 8.82
N THR A 10 -25.11 -19.09 9.24
CA THR A 10 -25.31 -19.50 10.63
C THR A 10 -24.25 -20.51 11.08
N ARG A 11 -23.91 -21.50 10.24
CA ARG A 11 -22.85 -22.47 10.53
C ARG A 11 -21.48 -21.79 10.69
N VAL A 12 -21.17 -20.84 9.82
CA VAL A 12 -19.94 -20.03 9.90
C VAL A 12 -19.88 -19.24 11.21
N GLU A 13 -20.96 -18.58 11.59
CA GLU A 13 -21.06 -17.75 12.80
C GLU A 13 -20.91 -18.58 14.09
N ILE A 14 -21.52 -19.76 14.12
CA ILE A 14 -21.35 -20.74 15.20
C ILE A 14 -19.89 -21.22 15.24
N TRP A 15 -19.32 -21.58 14.09
CA TRP A 15 -17.95 -22.07 14.04
C TRP A 15 -16.95 -21.03 14.55
N VAL A 16 -17.09 -19.76 14.15
CA VAL A 16 -16.24 -18.65 14.62
C VAL A 16 -16.31 -18.51 16.14
N THR A 17 -17.52 -18.64 16.70
CA THR A 17 -17.73 -18.46 18.14
C THR A 17 -17.17 -19.62 18.95
N SER A 18 -17.30 -20.85 18.44
CA SER A 18 -16.98 -22.06 19.20
C SER A 18 -15.58 -22.63 18.94
N HIS A 19 -14.97 -22.40 17.77
CA HIS A 19 -13.78 -23.13 17.34
C HIS A 19 -12.63 -22.26 16.83
N LEU A 20 -12.85 -20.96 16.56
CA LEU A 20 -11.81 -20.13 15.93
C LEU A 20 -10.54 -20.01 16.77
N GLN A 21 -10.67 -19.85 18.08
CA GLN A 21 -9.50 -19.71 18.96
C GLN A 21 -8.64 -20.98 18.93
N GLU A 22 -9.25 -22.15 19.16
CA GLU A 22 -8.55 -23.44 19.12
C GLU A 22 -7.92 -23.69 17.76
N TRP A 23 -8.61 -23.33 16.68
CA TRP A 23 -8.09 -23.46 15.33
C TRP A 23 -6.89 -22.54 15.06
N LEU A 24 -6.88 -21.31 15.58
CA LEU A 24 -5.73 -20.40 15.48
C LEU A 24 -4.55 -20.83 16.36
N ASP A 25 -4.84 -21.44 17.50
CA ASP A 25 -3.82 -21.92 18.44
C ASP A 25 -3.21 -23.26 18.06
N ASN A 26 -3.82 -23.98 17.10
CA ASN A 26 -3.37 -25.29 16.66
C ASN A 26 -1.98 -25.20 15.97
N PRO A 27 -0.96 -25.89 16.50
CA PRO A 27 0.40 -25.84 15.96
C PRO A 27 0.57 -26.65 14.67
N THR A 28 -0.38 -27.54 14.35
CA THR A 28 -0.29 -28.40 13.17
C THR A 28 -0.34 -27.54 11.90
N PRO A 29 0.55 -27.75 10.93
CA PRO A 29 0.48 -27.08 9.64
C PRO A 29 -0.84 -27.36 8.92
N LEU A 30 -1.30 -26.41 8.12
CA LEU A 30 -2.46 -26.64 7.26
C LEU A 30 -2.06 -27.50 6.06
N THR A 31 -2.99 -28.33 5.58
CA THR A 31 -2.77 -29.24 4.44
C THR A 31 -2.46 -28.51 3.14
N SER A 32 -2.96 -27.29 2.98
CA SER A 32 -2.70 -26.41 1.84
C SER A 32 -1.32 -25.73 1.87
N GLY A 33 -0.58 -25.82 2.97
CA GLY A 33 0.71 -25.14 3.15
C GLY A 33 0.63 -23.62 3.40
N MET A 34 -0.53 -22.99 3.22
CA MET A 34 -0.72 -21.56 3.49
C MET A 34 -0.77 -21.24 4.99
N ASN A 35 -0.43 -20.02 5.35
CA ASN A 35 -0.50 -19.55 6.74
C ASN A 35 -1.97 -19.52 7.24
N ARG A 36 -2.20 -19.80 8.53
CA ARG A 36 -3.54 -19.73 9.15
C ARG A 36 -4.16 -18.34 9.03
N PHE A 37 -3.35 -17.28 9.11
CA PHE A 37 -3.80 -15.90 8.94
C PHE A 37 -4.24 -15.60 7.50
N GLU A 38 -3.59 -16.19 6.50
CA GLU A 38 -3.99 -16.06 5.09
C GLU A 38 -5.35 -16.73 4.84
N HIS A 39 -5.53 -17.96 5.31
CA HIS A 39 -6.83 -18.62 5.20
C HIS A 39 -7.93 -17.85 5.93
N LEU A 40 -7.62 -17.30 7.11
CA LEU A 40 -8.62 -16.54 7.85
C LEU A 40 -8.99 -15.23 7.15
N ARG A 41 -8.05 -14.62 6.41
CA ARG A 41 -8.35 -13.50 5.50
C ARG A 41 -9.31 -13.94 4.40
N GLU A 42 -8.99 -14.98 3.66
CA GLU A 42 -9.87 -15.47 2.57
C GLU A 42 -11.26 -15.88 3.09
N PHE A 43 -11.30 -16.62 4.19
CA PHE A 43 -12.53 -16.97 4.89
C PHE A 43 -13.34 -15.74 5.29
N PHE A 44 -12.69 -14.69 5.79
CA PHE A 44 -13.35 -13.44 6.16
C PHE A 44 -13.88 -12.70 4.93
N GLU A 45 -13.15 -12.69 3.82
CA GLU A 45 -13.60 -12.09 2.56
C GLU A 45 -14.88 -12.77 2.03
N ASP A 46 -14.88 -14.10 1.99
CA ASP A 46 -16.04 -14.90 1.59
C ASP A 46 -17.22 -14.69 2.54
N TYR A 47 -16.96 -14.73 3.85
CA TYR A 47 -17.98 -14.50 4.88
C TYR A 47 -18.57 -13.09 4.75
N GLN A 48 -17.76 -12.05 4.62
CA GLN A 48 -18.25 -10.69 4.50
C GLN A 48 -19.11 -10.51 3.24
N SER A 49 -18.66 -11.04 2.10
CA SER A 49 -19.42 -10.98 0.85
C SER A 49 -20.79 -11.68 0.98
N GLY A 50 -20.80 -12.91 1.51
CA GLY A 50 -22.04 -13.66 1.76
C GLY A 50 -22.96 -12.99 2.78
N ALA A 51 -22.41 -12.54 3.91
CA ALA A 51 -23.17 -11.92 4.99
C ALA A 51 -23.76 -10.57 4.58
N LEU A 52 -23.00 -9.72 3.88
CA LEU A 52 -23.52 -8.43 3.42
C LEU A 52 -24.56 -8.61 2.32
N SER A 53 -24.34 -9.53 1.37
CA SER A 53 -25.34 -9.81 0.32
C SER A 53 -26.64 -10.39 0.87
N TYR A 54 -26.59 -11.07 2.02
CA TYR A 54 -27.77 -11.67 2.66
C TYR A 54 -28.45 -10.75 3.68
N TYR A 55 -27.71 -10.18 4.63
CA TYR A 55 -28.26 -9.35 5.71
C TYR A 55 -28.48 -7.89 5.33
N TRP A 56 -27.70 -7.36 4.37
CA TRP A 56 -27.77 -5.97 3.92
C TRP A 56 -27.72 -5.86 2.38
N PRO A 57 -28.67 -6.49 1.67
CA PRO A 57 -28.66 -6.47 0.21
C PRO A 57 -28.91 -5.05 -0.32
N GLN A 58 -28.33 -4.73 -1.49
CA GLN A 58 -28.62 -3.46 -2.17
C GLN A 58 -30.08 -3.33 -2.61
N LYS A 59 -30.77 -4.47 -2.79
CA LYS A 59 -32.19 -4.56 -3.17
C LYS A 59 -32.87 -5.55 -2.24
N GLY A 60 -33.97 -5.15 -1.62
CA GLY A 60 -34.77 -5.99 -0.72
C GLY A 60 -34.74 -5.51 0.73
N SER A 61 -35.34 -6.31 1.61
CA SER A 61 -35.39 -6.05 3.04
C SER A 61 -34.04 -6.33 3.69
N THR A 62 -33.54 -5.39 4.49
CA THR A 62 -32.40 -5.60 5.39
C THR A 62 -32.81 -6.45 6.59
N ASP A 63 -31.92 -7.30 7.09
CA ASP A 63 -32.05 -8.01 8.37
C ASP A 63 -31.14 -7.35 9.42
N PRO A 64 -31.69 -6.49 10.31
CA PRO A 64 -30.89 -5.80 11.33
C PRO A 64 -30.29 -6.73 12.39
N ILE A 65 -30.94 -7.86 12.67
CA ILE A 65 -30.46 -8.85 13.64
C ILE A 65 -29.27 -9.60 13.01
N GLY A 66 -29.45 -10.09 11.79
CA GLY A 66 -28.38 -10.70 11.01
C GLY A 66 -27.18 -9.77 10.79
N TYR A 67 -27.42 -8.49 10.50
CA TYR A 67 -26.34 -7.50 10.38
C TYR A 67 -25.60 -7.30 11.71
N SER A 68 -26.32 -7.25 12.84
CA SER A 68 -25.70 -7.16 14.17
C SER A 68 -24.83 -8.38 14.46
N ARG A 69 -25.27 -9.57 14.06
CA ARG A 69 -24.52 -10.82 14.18
C ARG A 69 -23.28 -10.83 13.29
N PHE A 70 -23.39 -10.36 12.05
CA PHE A 70 -22.25 -10.15 11.16
C PHE A 70 -21.17 -9.28 11.81
N ILE A 71 -21.56 -8.14 12.40
CA ILE A 71 -20.59 -7.27 13.07
C ILE A 71 -19.93 -8.00 14.26
N LEU A 72 -20.70 -8.69 15.10
CA LEU A 72 -20.12 -9.44 16.24
C LEU A 72 -19.15 -10.54 15.78
N THR A 73 -19.50 -11.29 14.74
CA THR A 73 -18.65 -12.34 14.17
C THR A 73 -17.36 -11.73 13.58
N SER A 74 -17.45 -10.63 12.83
CA SER A 74 -16.28 -9.94 12.30
C SER A 74 -15.35 -9.43 13.40
N LEU A 75 -15.90 -8.82 14.44
CA LEU A 75 -15.12 -8.33 15.58
C LEU A 75 -14.50 -9.47 16.39
N THR A 76 -15.16 -10.64 16.45
CA THR A 76 -14.61 -11.85 17.06
C THR A 76 -13.37 -12.35 16.30
N ILE A 77 -13.44 -12.36 14.97
CA ILE A 77 -12.30 -12.73 14.11
C ILE A 77 -11.12 -11.76 14.33
N ILE A 78 -11.39 -10.45 14.25
CA ILE A 78 -10.39 -9.39 14.48
C ILE A 78 -9.76 -9.53 15.87
N HIS A 79 -10.58 -9.77 16.91
CA HIS A 79 -10.11 -9.95 18.28
C HIS A 79 -9.13 -11.12 18.40
N TYR A 80 -9.50 -12.30 17.91
CA TYR A 80 -8.65 -13.48 18.06
C TYR A 80 -7.35 -13.39 17.26
N MET A 81 -7.40 -12.80 16.06
CA MET A 81 -6.17 -12.52 15.29
C MET A 81 -5.25 -11.56 16.02
N HIS A 82 -5.80 -10.44 16.50
CA HIS A 82 -5.02 -9.45 17.25
C HIS A 82 -4.41 -10.04 18.52
N LYS A 83 -5.20 -10.79 19.29
CA LYS A 83 -4.75 -11.48 20.51
C LYS A 83 -3.62 -12.47 20.20
N LYS A 84 -3.74 -13.24 19.11
CA LYS A 84 -2.69 -14.18 18.67
C LYS A 84 -1.40 -13.46 18.26
N LEU A 85 -1.51 -12.39 17.49
CA LEU A 85 -0.37 -11.55 17.11
C LEU A 85 0.33 -10.94 18.33
N CYS A 86 -0.43 -10.39 19.27
CA CYS A 86 0.13 -9.87 20.52
C CYS A 86 0.85 -10.95 21.35
N GLY A 87 0.47 -12.23 21.22
CA GLY A 87 1.13 -13.35 21.89
C GLY A 87 2.43 -13.81 21.22
N ASP A 88 2.69 -13.40 19.97
CA ASP A 88 3.91 -13.73 19.25
C ASP A 88 5.04 -12.77 19.65
N PRO A 89 6.20 -13.27 20.14
CA PRO A 89 7.34 -12.42 20.50
C PRO A 89 7.82 -11.50 19.36
N ARG A 90 7.63 -11.90 18.10
CA ARG A 90 7.99 -11.08 16.93
C ARG A 90 7.15 -9.81 16.85
N PHE A 91 5.91 -9.84 17.36
CA PHE A 91 4.93 -8.76 17.23
C PHE A 91 4.50 -8.18 18.57
N GLU A 92 5.24 -8.44 19.65
CA GLU A 92 4.85 -8.08 21.01
C GLU A 92 4.49 -6.59 21.17
N ARG A 93 5.19 -5.70 20.46
CA ARG A 93 4.94 -4.26 20.50
C ARG A 93 3.49 -3.92 20.15
N LEU A 94 2.80 -4.75 19.36
CA LEU A 94 1.39 -4.57 18.96
C LEU A 94 0.44 -4.38 20.16
N LYS A 95 0.76 -4.93 21.34
CA LYS A 95 0.02 -4.71 22.60
C LYS A 95 -0.13 -3.23 22.99
N ASN A 96 0.78 -2.39 22.50
CA ASN A 96 0.86 -0.96 22.78
C ASN A 96 0.35 -0.09 21.62
N HIS A 97 -0.12 -0.71 20.54
CA HIS A 97 -0.71 -0.01 19.39
C HIS A 97 -2.23 0.08 19.53
N ASN A 98 -2.77 1.19 19.05
CA ASN A 98 -4.21 1.40 18.98
C ASN A 98 -4.86 0.47 17.94
N ILE A 99 -6.11 0.10 18.18
CA ILE A 99 -7.00 -0.46 17.15
C ILE A 99 -8.08 0.58 16.87
N SER A 100 -7.77 1.54 15.98
CA SER A 100 -8.69 2.63 15.67
C SER A 100 -9.69 2.21 14.59
N ILE A 101 -10.78 1.60 15.02
CA ILE A 101 -11.96 1.40 14.17
C ILE A 101 -12.92 2.58 14.42
N PRO A 102 -13.18 3.43 13.41
CA PRO A 102 -13.99 4.63 13.58
C PRO A 102 -15.36 4.33 14.18
N HIS A 103 -15.72 5.07 15.23
CA HIS A 103 -17.01 4.96 15.92
C HIS A 103 -17.36 3.55 16.44
N LEU A 104 -16.38 2.65 16.57
CA LEU A 104 -16.63 1.26 17.00
C LEU A 104 -17.38 1.18 18.32
N LEU A 105 -16.94 1.91 19.35
CA LEU A 105 -17.59 1.89 20.66
C LEU A 105 -19.03 2.43 20.62
N LYS A 106 -19.34 3.33 19.66
CA LYS A 106 -20.71 3.80 19.43
C LYS A 106 -21.55 2.70 18.75
N LEU A 107 -20.94 1.94 17.84
CA LEU A 107 -21.61 0.87 17.10
C LEU A 107 -22.22 -0.19 18.05
N PHE A 108 -21.54 -0.55 19.14
CA PHE A 108 -22.07 -1.49 20.13
C PHE A 108 -23.41 -1.06 20.75
N LYS A 109 -23.72 0.24 20.79
CA LYS A 109 -25.00 0.75 21.31
C LYS A 109 -26.20 0.46 20.39
N TYR A 110 -25.93 0.13 19.13
CA TYR A 110 -26.96 -0.06 18.10
C TYR A 110 -27.11 -1.53 17.68
N LEU A 111 -26.34 -2.44 18.29
CA LEU A 111 -26.45 -3.86 17.99
C LEU A 111 -27.76 -4.42 18.58
N ILE A 112 -28.50 -5.17 17.76
CA ILE A 112 -29.70 -5.89 18.18
C ILE A 112 -29.26 -7.31 18.53
N LEU A 113 -29.25 -7.61 19.84
CA LEU A 113 -28.68 -8.84 20.40
C LEU A 113 -29.77 -9.63 21.14
N PRO A 114 -30.48 -10.55 20.47
CA PRO A 114 -31.60 -11.26 21.09
C PRO A 114 -31.18 -12.31 22.12
N THR A 115 -29.93 -12.79 22.07
CA THR A 115 -29.45 -13.89 22.91
C THR A 115 -28.54 -13.39 24.03
N ARG A 116 -28.52 -14.11 25.15
CA ARG A 116 -27.65 -13.79 26.29
C ARG A 116 -26.18 -13.96 25.92
N GLU A 117 -25.89 -14.99 25.14
CA GLU A 117 -24.57 -15.32 24.63
C GLU A 117 -24.01 -14.17 23.77
N ASP A 118 -24.83 -13.60 22.89
CA ASP A 118 -24.45 -12.44 22.08
C ASP A 118 -24.20 -11.20 22.92
N MET A 119 -25.01 -10.96 23.96
CA MET A 119 -24.81 -9.83 24.88
C MET A 119 -23.50 -9.97 25.68
N ILE A 120 -23.18 -11.16 26.17
CA ILE A 120 -21.91 -11.45 26.87
C ILE A 120 -20.73 -11.24 25.92
N ARG A 121 -20.82 -11.80 24.70
CA ARG A 121 -19.80 -11.65 23.67
C ARG A 121 -19.58 -10.18 23.29
N ALA A 122 -20.66 -9.44 23.10
CA ALA A 122 -20.60 -8.01 22.80
C ALA A 122 -19.92 -7.22 23.91
N ARG A 123 -20.23 -7.54 25.19
CA ARG A 123 -19.58 -6.89 26.32
C ARG A 123 -18.08 -7.15 26.37
N TYR A 124 -17.68 -8.41 26.19
CA TYR A 124 -16.26 -8.79 26.17
C TYR A 124 -15.50 -8.09 25.03
N LEU A 125 -16.05 -8.10 23.82
CA LEU A 125 -15.44 -7.40 22.67
C LEU A 125 -15.38 -5.88 22.90
N TYR A 126 -16.44 -5.29 23.45
CA TYR A 126 -16.46 -3.86 23.78
C TYR A 126 -15.33 -3.50 24.74
N ASP A 127 -15.19 -4.25 25.84
CA ASP A 127 -14.14 -3.99 26.84
C ASP A 127 -12.74 -4.15 26.23
N TYR A 128 -12.54 -5.18 25.38
CA TYR A 128 -11.29 -5.39 24.65
C TYR A 128 -10.94 -4.22 23.72
N PHE A 129 -11.81 -3.85 22.79
CA PHE A 129 -11.52 -2.76 21.85
C PHE A 129 -11.44 -1.40 22.54
N ARG A 130 -12.15 -1.20 23.67
CA ARG A 130 -11.99 0.01 24.48
C ARG A 130 -10.58 0.12 25.04
N GLU A 131 -10.03 -0.97 25.59
CA GLU A 131 -8.64 -0.99 26.08
C GLU A 131 -7.64 -0.61 24.98
N PHE A 132 -7.83 -1.16 23.77
CA PHE A 132 -6.96 -0.86 22.64
C PHE A 132 -7.16 0.54 22.07
N SER A 133 -8.36 1.13 22.18
CA SER A 133 -8.63 2.49 21.72
C SER A 133 -7.85 3.57 22.47
N THR A 134 -7.34 3.25 23.67
CA THR A 134 -6.58 4.17 24.54
C THR A 134 -5.07 3.97 24.48
N LYS A 135 -4.58 3.04 23.64
CA LYS A 135 -3.14 2.79 23.52
C LYS A 135 -2.43 3.96 22.84
N THR A 136 -1.17 4.16 23.18
CA THR A 136 -0.38 5.35 22.82
C THR A 136 0.08 5.34 21.37
N TYR A 137 0.51 4.19 20.86
CA TYR A 137 1.04 4.10 19.51
C TYR A 137 -0.07 4.07 18.45
N PRO A 138 0.18 4.62 17.24
CA PRO A 138 -0.82 4.64 16.18
C PRO A 138 -1.22 3.21 15.75
N ASP A 139 -2.41 3.08 15.17
CA ASP A 139 -2.86 1.80 14.61
C ASP A 139 -2.09 1.41 13.33
N LEU A 140 -2.32 0.20 12.82
CA LEU A 140 -1.63 -0.33 11.63
C LEU A 140 -2.02 0.33 10.30
N LEU A 141 -3.08 1.14 10.28
CA LEU A 141 -3.62 1.81 9.10
C LEU A 141 -3.36 3.32 9.11
N SER A 142 -2.92 3.90 10.23
CA SER A 142 -2.71 5.34 10.39
C SER A 142 -1.28 5.69 10.75
N LYS A 143 -0.82 6.87 10.32
CA LYS A 143 0.51 7.44 10.65
C LYS A 143 1.66 6.44 10.41
N ILE A 144 1.60 5.69 9.31
CA ILE A 144 2.54 4.58 9.03
C ILE A 144 4.01 5.00 8.91
N ASN A 145 4.26 6.30 8.70
CA ASN A 145 5.58 6.90 8.63
C ASN A 145 5.96 7.70 9.89
N SER A 146 5.40 7.37 11.04
CA SER A 146 5.87 7.85 12.33
C SER A 146 6.92 6.91 12.91
N THR A 147 7.87 7.44 13.69
CA THR A 147 8.78 6.63 14.52
C THR A 147 8.04 5.71 15.49
N ASP A 148 6.82 6.11 15.88
CA ASP A 148 5.95 5.33 16.74
C ASP A 148 5.15 4.26 15.99
N ALA A 149 5.12 4.29 14.65
CA ALA A 149 4.41 3.32 13.85
C ALA A 149 4.97 1.91 14.03
N PHE A 150 4.09 0.91 14.01
CA PHE A 150 4.49 -0.49 14.21
C PHE A 150 5.49 -0.92 13.14
N GLY A 151 5.21 -0.57 11.88
CA GLY A 151 6.05 -0.95 10.75
C GLY A 151 7.47 -0.40 10.84
N VAL A 152 7.62 0.90 11.13
CA VAL A 152 8.91 1.55 11.30
C VAL A 152 9.70 0.91 12.45
N ALA A 153 9.04 0.72 13.60
CA ALA A 153 9.65 0.10 14.75
C ALA A 153 10.11 -1.34 14.48
N TYR A 154 9.25 -2.13 13.83
CA TYR A 154 9.53 -3.50 13.46
C TYR A 154 10.72 -3.56 12.50
N ALA A 155 10.71 -2.78 11.41
CA ALA A 155 11.79 -2.75 10.43
C ALA A 155 13.13 -2.30 11.02
N THR A 156 13.11 -1.32 11.92
CA THR A 156 14.30 -0.85 12.63
C THR A 156 14.95 -1.95 13.49
N SER A 157 14.13 -2.81 14.10
CA SER A 157 14.61 -3.92 14.94
C SER A 157 14.91 -5.21 14.17
N ASN A 158 14.44 -5.32 12.92
CA ASN A 158 14.57 -6.54 12.14
C ASN A 158 15.86 -6.53 11.31
N TYR A 159 16.80 -7.42 11.66
CA TYR A 159 18.10 -7.49 10.99
C TYR A 159 18.01 -7.64 9.47
N SER A 160 17.12 -8.50 8.97
CA SER A 160 16.98 -8.74 7.53
C SER A 160 16.51 -7.48 6.80
N MET A 161 15.48 -6.80 7.32
CA MET A 161 14.98 -5.55 6.74
C MET A 161 16.04 -4.45 6.76
N VAL A 162 16.79 -4.30 7.85
CA VAL A 162 17.90 -3.34 7.94
C VAL A 162 18.98 -3.63 6.89
N GLN A 163 19.41 -4.88 6.76
CA GLN A 163 20.41 -5.27 5.76
C GLN A 163 19.92 -5.04 4.32
N ASN A 164 18.66 -5.37 4.04
CA ASN A 164 18.07 -5.13 2.73
C ASN A 164 17.96 -3.64 2.42
N LEU A 165 17.58 -2.82 3.40
CA LEU A 165 17.55 -1.37 3.24
C LEU A 165 18.94 -0.79 2.92
N LEU A 166 19.99 -1.27 3.60
CA LEU A 166 21.38 -0.88 3.29
C LEU A 166 21.79 -1.26 1.87
N LYS A 167 21.44 -2.47 1.41
CA LYS A 167 21.72 -2.92 0.03
C LYS A 167 21.01 -2.05 -0.99
N ILE A 168 19.72 -1.74 -0.76
CA ILE A 168 18.95 -0.87 -1.65
C ILE A 168 19.60 0.52 -1.70
N ARG A 169 19.96 1.10 -0.55
CA ARG A 169 20.64 2.42 -0.50
C ARG A 169 21.96 2.43 -1.26
N ALA A 170 22.77 1.39 -1.10
CA ALA A 170 24.03 1.26 -1.84
C ALA A 170 23.80 1.21 -3.36
N GLN A 171 22.80 0.45 -3.81
CA GLN A 171 22.44 0.38 -5.23
C GLN A 171 21.90 1.72 -5.75
N VAL A 172 21.05 2.40 -4.98
CA VAL A 172 20.52 3.72 -5.33
C VAL A 172 21.64 4.73 -5.54
N GLU A 173 22.69 4.70 -4.71
CA GLU A 173 23.84 5.60 -4.85
C GLU A 173 24.70 5.28 -6.07
N VAL A 174 24.84 3.99 -6.43
CA VAL A 174 25.47 3.59 -7.69
C VAL A 174 24.68 4.14 -8.88
N ASP A 175 23.36 3.92 -8.90
CA ASP A 175 22.51 4.37 -10.01
C ASP A 175 22.48 5.91 -10.12
N ARG A 176 22.47 6.61 -8.98
CA ARG A 176 22.50 8.08 -8.93
C ARG A 176 23.80 8.61 -9.53
N ARG A 177 24.94 8.01 -9.22
CA ARG A 177 26.24 8.38 -9.80
C ARG A 177 26.26 8.11 -11.31
N ALA A 178 25.78 6.94 -11.74
CA ALA A 178 25.67 6.62 -13.17
C ALA A 178 24.80 7.63 -13.92
N LYS A 179 23.66 8.07 -13.35
CA LYS A 179 22.83 9.12 -13.96
C LYS A 179 23.56 10.46 -14.04
N VAL A 180 24.31 10.84 -13.00
CA VAL A 180 25.11 12.09 -13.01
C VAL A 180 26.16 12.04 -14.13
N GLU A 181 26.83 10.91 -14.32
CA GLU A 181 27.79 10.71 -15.41
C GLU A 181 27.12 10.81 -16.79
N GLU A 182 25.97 10.15 -16.99
CA GLU A 182 25.16 10.25 -18.21
C GLU A 182 24.79 11.70 -18.54
N VAL A 183 24.26 12.45 -17.55
CA VAL A 183 23.87 13.85 -17.72
C VAL A 183 25.08 14.73 -18.03
N ASN A 184 26.22 14.50 -17.37
CA ASN A 184 27.45 15.26 -17.62
C ASN A 184 28.00 15.01 -19.02
N TYR A 185 28.00 13.75 -19.48
CA TYR A 185 28.40 13.38 -20.82
C TYR A 185 27.48 14.03 -21.87
N ALA A 186 26.16 13.98 -21.67
CA ALA A 186 25.20 14.65 -22.54
C ALA A 186 25.40 16.18 -22.56
N LYS A 187 25.66 16.82 -21.41
CA LYS A 187 26.00 18.25 -21.35
C LYS A 187 27.30 18.59 -22.08
N TRP A 188 28.31 17.74 -22.00
CA TRP A 188 29.57 17.91 -22.74
C TRP A 188 29.33 17.81 -24.25
N ASN A 189 28.58 16.81 -24.71
CA ASN A 189 28.19 16.64 -26.11
C ASN A 189 27.40 17.84 -26.62
N TYR A 190 26.41 18.33 -25.86
CA TYR A 190 25.64 19.53 -26.21
C TYR A 190 26.55 20.75 -26.40
N LYS A 191 27.50 20.98 -25.47
CA LYS A 191 28.47 22.08 -25.59
C LYS A 191 29.33 21.97 -26.84
N ASN A 192 29.76 20.75 -27.22
CA ASN A 192 30.55 20.53 -28.42
C ASN A 192 29.72 20.75 -29.70
N LEU A 193 28.49 20.25 -29.76
CA LEU A 193 27.56 20.52 -30.86
C LEU A 193 27.36 22.04 -31.03
N MET A 194 27.11 22.77 -29.95
CA MET A 194 26.94 24.22 -29.99
C MET A 194 28.19 24.96 -30.47
N LYS A 195 29.40 24.45 -30.17
CA LYS A 195 30.65 25.00 -30.73
C LYS A 195 30.75 24.74 -32.23
N SER A 196 30.47 23.53 -32.70
CA SER A 196 30.49 23.19 -34.13
C SER A 196 29.46 23.99 -34.92
N ILE A 197 28.23 24.13 -34.41
CA ILE A 197 27.15 24.91 -35.04
C ILE A 197 27.55 26.38 -35.25
N ARG A 198 28.31 26.97 -34.31
CA ARG A 198 28.82 28.35 -34.43
C ARG A 198 29.81 28.49 -35.59
N ASN A 199 30.57 27.44 -35.90
CA ASN A 199 31.57 27.43 -36.95
C ASN A 199 31.01 27.03 -38.32
N LEU A 200 29.81 26.46 -38.38
CA LEU A 200 29.15 26.05 -39.62
C LEU A 200 28.28 27.18 -40.21
N SER A 201 28.25 27.29 -41.53
CA SER A 201 27.32 28.15 -42.28
C SER A 201 26.10 27.35 -42.75
N CYS A 202 24.91 27.94 -42.72
CA CYS A 202 23.71 27.29 -43.24
C CYS A 202 23.72 27.31 -44.78
N SER A 203 23.62 26.14 -45.43
CA SER A 203 23.55 26.03 -46.89
C SER A 203 22.14 25.72 -47.42
N CYS A 204 21.12 25.70 -46.55
CA CYS A 204 19.74 25.44 -46.93
C CYS A 204 19.23 26.53 -47.89
N ARG A 205 18.83 26.15 -49.12
CA ARG A 205 18.12 27.04 -50.05
C ARG A 205 16.61 26.92 -49.84
N HIS A 206 15.93 28.05 -49.61
CA HIS A 206 14.46 28.11 -49.63
C HIS A 206 13.96 28.05 -51.07
N SER A 207 13.66 26.86 -51.59
CA SER A 207 12.97 26.72 -52.89
C SER A 207 11.66 25.96 -52.70
N LEU A 208 10.58 26.51 -53.24
CA LEU A 208 9.18 26.05 -53.04
C LEU A 208 8.86 24.67 -53.65
N LYS A 209 9.82 24.00 -54.30
CA LYS A 209 9.59 22.77 -55.07
C LYS A 209 10.48 21.57 -54.75
N ASP A 210 11.47 21.69 -53.87
CA ASP A 210 12.38 20.57 -53.55
C ASP A 210 12.33 20.17 -52.08
N ARG A 211 12.39 18.86 -51.84
CA ARG A 211 12.55 18.26 -50.50
C ARG A 211 13.71 18.95 -49.79
N ARG A 212 13.42 19.56 -48.64
CA ARG A 212 14.43 20.22 -47.78
C ARG A 212 15.53 19.20 -47.45
N THR A 213 16.71 19.36 -48.04
CA THR A 213 17.92 18.71 -47.53
C THR A 213 18.37 19.49 -46.31
N THR A 214 18.30 18.89 -45.14
CA THR A 214 18.81 19.47 -43.90
C THR A 214 20.32 19.62 -44.02
N CYS A 215 20.83 20.86 -44.08
CA CYS A 215 22.27 21.08 -44.07
C CYS A 215 22.88 20.65 -42.73
N GLU A 216 24.18 20.41 -42.71
CA GLU A 216 24.91 19.96 -41.51
C GLU A 216 24.67 20.85 -40.29
N LYS A 217 24.60 22.18 -40.47
CA LYS A 217 24.26 23.12 -39.39
C LYS A 217 22.86 22.89 -38.84
N CYS A 218 21.86 22.75 -39.71
CA CYS A 218 20.47 22.52 -39.29
C CYS A 218 20.29 21.15 -38.63
N SER A 219 20.97 20.13 -39.14
CA SER A 219 20.97 18.79 -38.54
C SER A 219 21.63 18.79 -37.15
N ALA A 220 22.78 19.44 -37.00
CA ALA A 220 23.44 19.57 -35.69
C ALA A 220 22.59 20.38 -34.70
N GLN A 221 21.91 21.44 -35.16
CA GLN A 221 20.99 22.23 -34.34
C GLN A 221 19.78 21.39 -33.89
N GLU A 222 19.17 20.63 -34.81
CA GLU A 222 18.06 19.72 -34.50
C GLU A 222 18.50 18.64 -33.49
N GLN A 223 19.71 18.09 -33.65
CA GLN A 223 20.28 17.13 -32.69
C GLN A 223 20.48 17.76 -31.30
N ALA A 224 20.97 19.00 -31.23
CA ALA A 224 21.14 19.72 -29.97
C ALA A 224 19.79 20.04 -29.30
N ASP A 225 18.79 20.46 -30.07
CA ASP A 225 17.46 20.85 -29.58
C ASP A 225 16.64 19.65 -29.09
N ASN A 226 16.84 18.48 -29.70
CA ASN A 226 16.22 17.21 -29.33
C ASN A 226 17.00 16.43 -28.28
N MET A 227 18.17 16.92 -27.83
CA MET A 227 18.96 16.24 -26.81
C MET A 227 18.28 16.30 -25.45
N GLN A 228 17.86 15.13 -24.97
CA GLN A 228 17.15 14.95 -23.71
C GLN A 228 17.73 13.76 -22.95
N VAL A 229 17.60 13.79 -21.63
CA VAL A 229 17.97 12.69 -20.74
C VAL A 229 16.78 12.38 -19.83
N ASP A 230 16.56 11.09 -19.60
CA ASP A 230 15.52 10.60 -18.69
C ASP A 230 15.82 11.01 -17.25
N ILE A 231 14.77 11.41 -16.52
CA ILE A 231 14.87 11.68 -15.09
C ILE A 231 15.18 10.39 -14.33
N PHE A 232 16.07 10.48 -13.36
CA PHE A 232 16.23 9.48 -12.32
C PHE A 232 15.30 9.80 -11.14
N GLU A 233 14.33 8.92 -10.90
CA GLU A 233 13.47 8.98 -9.73
C GLU A 233 14.02 8.01 -8.67
N CYS A 234 14.37 8.55 -7.50
CA CYS A 234 14.88 7.72 -6.40
C CYS A 234 13.78 6.73 -5.95
N PRO A 235 14.06 5.41 -5.89
CA PRO A 235 13.04 4.43 -5.52
C PRO A 235 12.69 4.47 -4.02
N LEU A 236 13.61 4.95 -3.18
CA LEU A 236 13.40 5.13 -1.74
C LEU A 236 13.18 6.60 -1.36
N PRO A 237 12.37 6.88 -0.33
CA PRO A 237 12.37 8.16 0.37
C PRO A 237 13.76 8.48 0.95
N GLU A 238 14.07 9.77 1.10
CA GLU A 238 15.32 10.22 1.72
C GLU A 238 15.28 10.09 3.25
N GLU A 239 14.12 10.37 3.84
CA GLU A 239 13.94 10.29 5.29
C GLU A 239 14.02 8.84 5.76
N ASP A 240 14.84 8.60 6.80
CA ASP A 240 15.06 7.25 7.34
C ASP A 240 13.76 6.59 7.77
N VAL A 241 12.86 7.35 8.41
CA VAL A 241 11.57 6.86 8.91
C VAL A 241 10.67 6.38 7.76
N ASP A 242 10.58 7.15 6.69
CA ASP A 242 9.78 6.78 5.50
C ASP A 242 10.40 5.55 4.81
N ALA A 243 11.74 5.48 4.73
CA ALA A 243 12.43 4.34 4.15
C ALA A 243 12.22 3.04 4.97
N GLN A 244 12.16 3.15 6.30
CA GLN A 244 11.80 2.04 7.19
C GLN A 244 10.34 1.61 6.99
N ALA A 245 9.41 2.55 6.83
CA ALA A 245 8.01 2.25 6.52
C ALA A 245 7.90 1.50 5.19
N VAL A 246 8.64 1.95 4.17
CA VAL A 246 8.70 1.30 2.86
C VAL A 246 9.20 -0.14 2.96
N ILE A 247 10.35 -0.39 3.60
CA ILE A 247 10.92 -1.74 3.64
C ILE A 247 10.02 -2.68 4.46
N PHE A 248 9.37 -2.17 5.51
CA PHE A 248 8.36 -2.92 6.25
C PHE A 248 7.21 -3.38 5.35
N GLU A 249 6.71 -2.50 4.49
CA GLU A 249 5.57 -2.80 3.62
C GLU A 249 5.92 -3.77 2.49
N LEU A 250 7.14 -3.69 1.96
CA LEU A 250 7.72 -4.66 1.03
C LEU A 250 7.85 -6.05 1.67
N GLN A 251 8.31 -6.09 2.92
CA GLN A 251 8.67 -7.33 3.62
C GLN A 251 7.73 -7.67 4.77
N MET A 252 6.49 -7.18 4.72
CA MET A 252 5.55 -7.29 5.84
C MET A 252 5.28 -8.75 6.15
N PRO A 253 5.42 -9.17 7.43
CA PRO A 253 5.01 -10.50 7.87
C PRO A 253 3.55 -10.77 7.46
N ILE A 254 3.32 -11.95 6.89
CA ILE A 254 2.03 -12.29 6.30
C ILE A 254 0.89 -12.25 7.32
N GLU A 255 1.18 -12.56 8.58
CA GLU A 255 0.22 -12.54 9.69
C GLU A 255 -0.27 -11.11 9.98
N ILE A 256 0.66 -10.14 9.97
CA ILE A 256 0.33 -8.71 10.11
C ILE A 256 -0.43 -8.21 8.89
N ARG A 257 -0.02 -8.62 7.69
CA ARG A 257 -0.68 -8.24 6.43
C ARG A 257 -2.14 -8.70 6.41
N SER A 258 -2.40 -9.98 6.69
CA SER A 258 -3.76 -10.53 6.73
C SER A 258 -4.63 -9.87 7.79
N TYR A 259 -4.09 -9.60 8.98
CA TYR A 259 -4.81 -8.87 10.02
C TYR A 259 -5.18 -7.45 9.57
N ARG A 260 -4.23 -6.73 8.97
CA ARG A 260 -4.45 -5.39 8.44
C ARG A 260 -5.49 -5.36 7.32
N ASP A 261 -5.45 -6.32 6.41
CA ASP A 261 -6.40 -6.42 5.30
C ASP A 261 -7.83 -6.64 5.81
N ILE A 262 -8.03 -7.50 6.81
CA ILE A 262 -9.34 -7.71 7.47
C ILE A 262 -9.81 -6.44 8.19
N LEU A 263 -8.93 -5.76 8.92
CA LEU A 263 -9.27 -4.49 9.57
C LEU A 263 -9.76 -3.46 8.54
N TRP A 264 -9.01 -3.29 7.45
CA TRP A 264 -9.35 -2.37 6.37
C TRP A 264 -10.68 -2.75 5.73
N GLN A 265 -10.89 -4.05 5.46
CA GLN A 265 -12.11 -4.55 4.85
C GLN A 265 -13.33 -4.36 5.75
N PHE A 266 -13.19 -4.61 7.06
CA PHE A 266 -14.24 -4.35 8.04
C PHE A 266 -14.58 -2.86 8.10
N ILE A 267 -13.58 -1.97 8.15
CA ILE A 267 -13.80 -0.52 8.18
C ILE A 267 -14.53 -0.05 6.91
N ASN A 268 -14.14 -0.57 5.74
CA ASN A 268 -14.69 -0.16 4.44
C ASN A 268 -15.89 -0.98 3.97
N ARG A 269 -16.45 -1.86 4.80
CA ARG A 269 -17.57 -2.78 4.48
C ARG A 269 -18.83 -2.15 3.85
N ARG A 270 -19.03 -0.83 3.98
CA ARG A 270 -20.19 -0.11 3.42
C ARG A 270 -19.89 0.65 2.13
N LYS A 271 -18.63 0.72 1.71
CA LYS A 271 -18.25 1.42 0.48
C LYS A 271 -18.14 0.38 -0.65
N PRO A 272 -18.75 0.62 -1.81
CA PRO A 272 -18.35 -0.14 -2.99
C PRO A 272 -16.84 0.04 -3.14
N GLN A 273 -16.09 -1.03 -3.41
CA GLN A 273 -14.72 -0.88 -3.87
C GLN A 273 -14.80 -0.01 -5.12
N SER A 274 -14.45 1.27 -5.00
CA SER A 274 -14.37 2.11 -6.17
C SER A 274 -13.17 1.62 -6.95
N ASP A 275 -13.40 1.25 -8.21
CA ASP A 275 -12.39 1.17 -9.29
C ASP A 275 -11.79 2.57 -9.59
N SER A 276 -11.78 3.47 -8.61
CA SER A 276 -10.96 4.67 -8.67
C SER A 276 -9.56 4.19 -8.99
N LYS A 277 -9.00 4.67 -10.10
CA LYS A 277 -7.62 4.46 -10.52
C LYS A 277 -6.69 5.00 -9.43
N VAL A 278 -6.55 4.26 -8.34
CA VAL A 278 -5.59 4.54 -7.28
C VAL A 278 -4.24 4.16 -7.87
N ARG A 279 -3.34 5.14 -7.97
CA ARG A 279 -2.00 4.96 -8.55
C ARG A 279 -1.16 4.16 -7.56
N GLU A 280 -1.13 2.86 -7.75
CA GLU A 280 -0.41 1.95 -6.86
C GLU A 280 1.09 2.24 -6.97
N TRP A 281 1.78 2.33 -5.83
CA TRP A 281 3.23 2.53 -5.85
C TRP A 281 3.95 1.35 -6.50
N SER A 282 3.33 0.16 -6.43
CA SER A 282 3.79 -1.07 -7.05
C SER A 282 3.75 -1.07 -8.58
N THR A 283 3.05 -0.12 -9.22
CA THR A 283 3.03 -0.01 -10.70
C THR A 283 4.08 0.96 -11.24
N SER A 284 4.74 1.74 -10.38
CA SER A 284 5.80 2.66 -10.77
C SER A 284 7.01 1.86 -11.28
N ARG A 285 7.56 2.27 -12.43
CA ARG A 285 8.75 1.65 -13.02
C ARG A 285 9.94 1.63 -12.05
N SER A 286 10.12 2.69 -11.27
CA SER A 286 11.17 2.76 -10.23
C SER A 286 10.99 1.69 -9.16
N TYR A 287 9.76 1.29 -8.86
CA TYR A 287 9.45 0.21 -7.91
C TYR A 287 9.68 -1.15 -8.58
N CYS A 288 9.09 -1.37 -9.76
CA CYS A 288 9.17 -2.64 -10.48
C CYS A 288 10.60 -3.04 -10.83
N GLU A 289 11.46 -2.09 -11.19
CA GLU A 289 12.84 -2.40 -11.60
C GLU A 289 13.80 -2.50 -10.40
N LYS A 290 13.56 -1.77 -9.30
CA LYS A 290 14.56 -1.61 -8.23
C LYS A 290 14.17 -2.19 -6.87
N LEU A 291 12.88 -2.33 -6.59
CA LEU A 291 12.37 -2.78 -5.29
C LEU A 291 11.61 -4.11 -5.37
N SER A 292 11.19 -4.56 -6.55
CA SER A 292 10.40 -5.79 -6.73
C SER A 292 11.06 -7.04 -6.16
N SER A 293 12.39 -7.15 -6.27
CA SER A 293 13.15 -8.28 -5.70
C SER A 293 13.10 -8.35 -4.16
N TYR A 294 12.71 -7.26 -3.50
CA TYR A 294 12.56 -7.19 -2.05
C TYR A 294 11.10 -7.32 -1.60
N ASP A 295 10.15 -7.37 -2.53
CA ASP A 295 8.73 -7.53 -2.24
C ASP A 295 8.42 -9.00 -1.98
N THR A 296 8.18 -9.34 -0.72
CA THR A 296 7.89 -10.72 -0.31
C THR A 296 6.40 -10.94 -0.04
N GLY A 297 5.56 -9.96 -0.34
CA GLY A 297 4.12 -10.06 -0.18
C GLY A 297 3.46 -10.87 -1.29
N PRO A 298 2.25 -11.41 -1.06
CA PRO A 298 1.44 -12.00 -2.12
C PRO A 298 1.02 -10.92 -3.14
N ASP A 299 0.84 -11.33 -4.40
CA ASP A 299 0.40 -10.45 -5.49
C ASP A 299 -0.94 -9.75 -5.17
N ILE A 300 -1.85 -10.48 -4.49
CA ILE A 300 -3.17 -10.00 -4.10
C ILE A 300 -3.13 -9.48 -2.66
N ARG A 301 -3.17 -8.15 -2.51
CA ARG A 301 -3.20 -7.42 -1.24
C ARG A 301 -4.23 -6.28 -1.28
N ARG A 302 -4.96 -6.09 -0.17
CA ARG A 302 -6.03 -5.06 -0.07
C ARG A 302 -5.46 -3.68 0.24
N VAL A 303 -4.42 -3.63 1.07
CA VAL A 303 -3.72 -2.38 1.40
C VAL A 303 -2.38 -2.34 0.66
N LYS A 304 -2.18 -1.27 -0.13
CA LYS A 304 -0.99 -1.05 -0.95
C LYS A 304 -0.37 0.31 -0.61
N LEU A 305 0.95 0.37 -0.78
CA LEU A 305 1.67 1.64 -0.80
C LEU A 305 1.22 2.46 -2.01
N ILE A 306 1.02 3.75 -1.80
CA ILE A 306 0.60 4.71 -2.83
C ILE A 306 1.57 5.89 -2.74
N SER A 307 1.91 6.49 -3.88
CA SER A 307 2.74 7.69 -3.95
C SER A 307 1.86 8.92 -4.10
N ASP A 308 2.21 10.01 -3.41
CA ASP A 308 1.46 11.28 -3.49
C ASP A 308 1.59 11.97 -4.84
N ARG A 309 2.75 11.74 -5.47
CA ARG A 309 3.10 12.35 -6.74
C ARG A 309 3.06 11.27 -7.82
N GLU A 310 2.57 11.69 -8.98
CA GLU A 310 2.68 10.89 -10.20
C GLU A 310 4.15 10.55 -10.44
N SER A 311 4.43 9.29 -10.74
CA SER A 311 5.80 8.84 -11.02
C SER A 311 6.25 9.46 -12.34
N TYR A 312 7.34 10.23 -12.31
CA TYR A 312 7.93 10.81 -13.53
C TYR A 312 8.42 9.71 -14.48
N THR A 313 8.73 8.52 -13.95
CA THR A 313 9.18 7.37 -14.73
C THR A 313 8.07 6.62 -15.45
N GLU A 314 6.80 6.73 -15.04
CA GLU A 314 5.64 6.14 -15.76
C GLU A 314 5.33 6.86 -17.09
N HIS A 315 5.78 8.11 -17.23
CA HIS A 315 5.52 8.94 -18.41
C HIS A 315 6.75 9.14 -19.32
N ASN A 316 7.82 8.37 -19.11
CA ASN A 316 9.13 8.57 -19.76
C ASN A 316 9.53 10.06 -19.71
N TYR A 317 9.37 10.69 -18.54
CA TYR A 317 9.56 12.12 -18.43
C TYR A 317 11.05 12.45 -18.60
N THR A 318 11.35 13.15 -19.68
CA THR A 318 12.68 13.60 -20.03
C THR A 318 12.83 15.09 -19.73
N ARG A 319 14.07 15.55 -19.57
CA ARG A 319 14.35 16.99 -19.50
C ARG A 319 15.38 17.40 -20.56
N LYS A 320 15.20 18.61 -21.09
CA LYS A 320 16.13 19.19 -22.06
C LYS A 320 17.47 19.48 -21.41
N ILE A 321 18.55 19.09 -22.08
CA ILE A 321 19.92 19.29 -21.57
C ILE A 321 20.33 20.76 -21.51
N SER A 322 19.79 21.57 -22.40
CA SER A 322 20.13 22.99 -22.58
C SER A 322 19.79 23.87 -21.38
N CYS A 323 18.67 23.62 -20.69
CA CYS A 323 18.16 24.47 -19.63
C CYS A 323 18.08 23.81 -18.24
N THR A 324 18.34 22.51 -18.13
CA THR A 324 18.17 21.77 -16.87
C THR A 324 19.52 21.60 -16.18
N ALA A 325 19.66 22.01 -14.92
CA ALA A 325 20.83 21.71 -14.09
C ALA A 325 20.95 20.21 -13.82
N VAL A 326 22.13 19.71 -13.43
CA VAL A 326 22.34 18.27 -13.16
C VAL A 326 21.37 17.75 -12.09
N ASP A 327 21.20 18.49 -11.00
CA ASP A 327 20.27 18.14 -9.93
C ASP A 327 18.80 18.11 -10.40
N GLY A 328 18.48 18.83 -11.47
CA GLY A 328 17.16 18.79 -12.09
C GLY A 328 16.82 17.44 -12.74
N PHE A 329 17.79 16.55 -12.96
CA PHE A 329 17.54 15.19 -13.45
C PHE A 329 17.41 14.18 -12.30
N LEU A 330 17.66 14.57 -11.06
CA LEU A 330 17.54 13.74 -9.87
C LEU A 330 16.28 14.14 -9.11
N VAL A 331 15.22 13.33 -9.21
CA VAL A 331 13.96 13.59 -8.51
C VAL A 331 13.85 12.73 -7.27
N LYS A 332 13.56 13.41 -6.15
CA LYS A 332 13.29 12.82 -4.85
C LYS A 332 11.85 12.31 -4.82
N LYS A 333 11.63 11.14 -4.21
CA LYS A 333 10.28 10.64 -3.93
C LYS A 333 9.82 11.18 -2.59
N GLN A 334 8.62 11.75 -2.56
CA GLN A 334 7.93 12.13 -1.33
C GLN A 334 6.80 11.14 -1.09
N PHE A 335 6.61 10.79 0.18
CA PHE A 335 5.62 9.82 0.61
C PHE A 335 4.70 10.48 1.65
N ASN A 336 3.40 10.54 1.40
CA ASN A 336 2.40 10.86 2.42
C ASN A 336 1.70 9.57 2.77
N SER A 337 1.75 9.28 4.06
CA SER A 337 0.95 8.26 4.71
C SER A 337 -0.55 8.56 4.70
N GLU A 338 -0.99 9.73 4.22
CA GLU A 338 -2.40 10.14 4.18
C GLU A 338 -3.24 9.41 3.12
N HIS A 339 -2.59 8.72 2.17
CA HIS A 339 -3.28 8.05 1.06
C HIS A 339 -3.07 6.54 1.00
N LEU A 340 -3.08 5.84 2.15
CA LEU A 340 -3.49 4.43 2.16
C LEU A 340 -4.97 4.32 1.79
N SER A 341 -5.28 4.29 0.49
CA SER A 341 -6.63 4.20 -0.10
C SER A 341 -7.73 4.79 0.81
N ASN A 342 -7.54 6.06 1.17
CA ASN A 342 -8.59 6.88 1.71
C ASN A 342 -9.64 7.00 0.61
N SER A 343 -10.62 6.09 0.61
CA SER A 343 -11.97 6.50 0.26
C SER A 343 -12.37 7.51 1.34
N THR A 344 -11.97 8.75 1.10
CA THR A 344 -12.40 10.00 1.71
C THR A 344 -13.37 9.84 2.89
N TYR A 345 -12.92 10.13 4.10
CA TYR A 345 -13.82 10.57 5.17
C TYR A 345 -14.32 11.96 4.81
N GLN A 346 -15.40 12.04 4.02
CA GLN A 346 -16.31 13.17 4.12
C GLN A 346 -17.51 12.70 4.94
N ILE A 347 -17.49 13.07 6.22
CA ILE A 347 -18.68 13.09 7.05
C ILE A 347 -19.57 14.20 6.48
N GLN A 348 -20.54 13.86 5.65
CA GLN A 348 -21.76 14.67 5.61
C GLN A 348 -22.45 14.51 6.96
N ARG A 349 -22.75 15.66 7.57
CA ARG A 349 -23.42 15.81 8.86
C ARG A 349 -24.74 15.07 8.93
#